data_AF-A0A0G1TKR9-F1
#
_entry.id   AF-A0A0G1TKR9-F1
#
_cell.length_a   1.000
_cell.length_b   1.000
_cell.length_c   1.000
_cell.angle_alpha   90.00
_cell.angle_beta   90.00
_cell.angle_gamma   90.00
#
_symmetry.space_group_name_H-M   'P 1'
#
loop_
_entity.id
_entity.type
_entity.pdbx_description
1 polymer ?
#
loop_
_entity_poly.entity_id
_entity_poly.type
_entity_poly.pdbx_seq_one_letter_code
_entity_poly.pdbx_strand_id
1 'polypeptide(L)' 'MAEGSGKATTKDLSRFLDISLGSAYETLACIDVLAENKFITAIQQQDFERRIKSICSQIGGFKKKLRSQI' A
#
# COMPACT_ATOMS: atom_id res chain seq x y z
N MET A 1 3.90 -3.09 7.48
CA MET A 1 5.15 -3.73 7.03
C MET A 1 6.10 -3.83 8.20
N ALA A 2 6.52 -5.03 8.57
CA ALA A 2 7.55 -5.26 9.61
C ALA A 2 8.72 -6.10 9.08
N GLU A 3 8.49 -6.91 8.04
CA GLU A 3 9.48 -7.87 7.54
C GLU A 3 10.58 -7.21 6.68
N GLY A 4 10.25 -6.15 5.92
CA GLY A 4 11.21 -5.42 5.09
C GLY A 4 12.17 -4.53 5.89
N SER A 5 11.74 -4.03 7.06
CA SER A 5 12.49 -3.07 7.88
C SER A 5 13.75 -3.64 8.55
N GLY A 6 13.90 -4.96 8.60
CA GLY A 6 15.10 -5.63 9.13
C GLY A 6 16.06 -6.14 8.06
N LYS A 7 15.85 -5.82 6.77
CA LYS A 7 16.68 -6.36 5.69
C LYS A 7 17.97 -5.56 5.50
N ALA A 8 19.05 -6.29 5.22
CA ALA A 8 20.40 -5.75 5.15
C ALA A 8 20.68 -4.89 3.91
N THR A 9 19.88 -4.98 2.84
CA THR A 9 20.12 -4.26 1.60
C THR A 9 18.92 -3.41 1.17
N THR A 10 19.21 -2.26 0.55
CA THR A 10 18.21 -1.38 -0.07
C THR A 10 17.40 -2.09 -1.14
N LYS A 11 18.00 -3.05 -1.85
CA LYS A 11 17.35 -3.87 -2.87
C LYS A 11 16.26 -4.78 -2.28
N ASP A 12 16.58 -5.47 -1.18
CA ASP A 12 15.61 -6.33 -0.49
C ASP A 12 14.47 -5.51 0.10
N LEU A 13 14.80 -4.39 0.76
CA LEU A 13 13.79 -3.46 1.27
C LEU A 13 12.87 -2.95 0.15
N SER A 14 13.43 -2.58 -1.01
CA SER A 14 12.63 -2.17 -2.18
C SER A 14 11.65 -3.26 -2.63
N ARG A 15 12.09 -4.52 -2.65
CA ARG A 15 11.21 -5.66 -3.01
C ARG A 15 10.02 -5.78 -2.06
N PHE A 16 10.23 -5.63 -0.75
CA PHE A 16 9.13 -5.65 0.22
C PHE A 16 8.17 -4.46 0.06
N LEU A 17 8.68 -3.29 -0.34
CA LEU A 17 7.84 -2.12 -0.65
C LEU A 17 6.98 -2.36 -1.88
N ASP A 18 7.51 -3.06 -2.90
CA ASP A 18 6.74 -3.48 -4.08
C ASP A 18 5.63 -4.47 -3.72
N ILE A 19 5.94 -5.49 -2.90
CA ILE A 19 4.95 -6.44 -2.40
C ILE A 19 3.83 -5.70 -1.66
N SER A 20 4.19 -4.73 -0.82
CA SER A 20 3.20 -4.01 -0.01
C SER A 20 2.33 -3.06 -0.83
N LEU A 21 2.85 -2.50 -1.93
CA LEU A 21 2.03 -1.78 -2.91
C LEU A 21 1.06 -2.73 -3.62
N GLY A 22 1.53 -3.92 -4.03
CA GLY A 22 0.68 -4.95 -4.61
C GLY A 22 -0.49 -5.31 -3.70
N SER A 23 -0.20 -5.65 -2.43
CA SER A 23 -1.24 -5.98 -1.45
C SER A 23 -2.20 -4.82 -1.15
N ALA A 24 -1.73 -3.56 -1.23
CA ALA A 24 -2.60 -2.39 -1.08
C ALA A 24 -3.58 -2.26 -2.24
N TYR A 25 -3.16 -2.54 -3.48
CA TYR A 25 -4.04 -2.56 -4.65
C TYR A 25 -5.03 -3.73 -4.62
N GLU A 26 -4.60 -4.91 -4.20
CA GLU A 26 -5.50 -6.05 -3.98
C GLU A 26 -6.57 -5.72 -2.94
N THR A 27 -6.18 -5.04 -1.85
CA THR A 27 -7.12 -4.59 -0.81
C THR A 27 -8.13 -3.59 -1.37
N LEU A 28 -7.69 -2.66 -2.24
CA LEU A 28 -8.58 -1.71 -2.91
C LEU A 28 -9.61 -2.44 -3.78
N ALA A 29 -9.18 -3.42 -4.58
CA ALA A 29 -10.09 -4.24 -5.39
C ALA A 29 -11.10 -5.00 -4.52
N CYS A 30 -10.69 -5.51 -3.36
CA CYS A 30 -11.62 -6.14 -2.42
C CYS A 30 -12.65 -5.13 -1.87
N ILE A 31 -12.25 -3.88 -1.61
CA ILE A 31 -13.18 -2.82 -1.17
C ILE A 31 -14.20 -2.52 -2.25
N ASP A 32 -13.79 -2.48 -3.51
CA ASP A 32 -14.70 -2.27 -4.65
C ASP A 32 -15.77 -3.38 -4.70
N VAL A 33 -15.34 -4.66 -4.60
CA VAL A 33 -16.27 -5.81 -4.55
C VAL A 33 -17.22 -5.73 -3.35
N LEU A 34 -16.74 -5.33 -2.18
CA LEU A 34 -17.58 -5.16 -0.98
C LEU A 34 -18.62 -4.05 -1.17
N ALA A 35 -18.24 -2.94 -1.81
CA ALA A 35 -19.12 -1.82 -2.11
C ALA A 35 -20.20 -2.21 -3.12
N GLU A 36 -19.82 -2.88 -4.22
CA GLU A 36 -20.74 -3.38 -5.24
C GLU A 36 -21.80 -4.32 -4.67
N ASN A 37 -21.40 -5.18 -3.73
CA ASN A 37 -22.29 -6.11 -3.04
C ASN A 37 -23.00 -5.49 -1.83
N LYS A 38 -22.86 -4.17 -1.60
CA LYS A 38 -23.51 -3.41 -0.52
C LYS A 38 -23.16 -3.90 0.89
N PHE A 39 -22.01 -4.54 1.06
CA PHE A 39 -21.48 -4.93 2.38
C PHE A 39 -20.89 -3.74 3.14
N ILE A 40 -20.55 -2.65 2.44
CA ILE A 40 -20.08 -1.40 3.03
C ILE A 40 -20.84 -0.21 2.44
N THR A 41 -20.91 0.88 3.20
CA THR A 41 -21.51 2.14 2.74
C THR A 41 -20.52 2.96 1.90
N ALA A 42 -21.03 3.88 1.09
CA ALA A 42 -20.20 4.82 0.33
C ALA A 42 -19.26 5.65 1.22
N ILE A 43 -19.68 5.98 2.44
CA ILE A 43 -18.84 6.70 3.42
C ILE A 43 -17.68 5.81 3.87
N GLN A 44 -17.93 4.54 4.16
CA GLN A 44 -16.87 3.57 4.52
C GLN A 44 -15.91 3.33 3.36
N GLN A 45 -16.44 3.15 2.14
CA GLN A 45 -15.61 3.01 0.94
C GLN A 45 -14.66 4.22 0.79
N GLN A 46 -15.19 5.44 0.87
CA GLN A 46 -14.39 6.66 0.75
C GLN A 46 -13.32 6.78 1.85
N ASP A 47 -13.62 6.36 3.08
CA ASP A 47 -12.64 6.32 4.17
C ASP A 47 -11.52 5.31 3.87
N PHE A 48 -11.88 4.10 3.42
CA PHE A 48 -10.91 3.06 3.11
C PHE A 48 -10.02 3.44 1.93
N GLU A 49 -10.59 3.98 0.85
CA GLU A 49 -9.84 4.51 -0.30
C GLU A 49 -8.86 5.61 0.12
N ARG A 50 -9.29 6.53 0.98
CA ARG A 50 -8.41 7.60 1.51
C ARG A 50 -7.24 7.02 2.30
N ARG A 51 -7.49 6.00 3.13
CA ARG A 51 -6.45 5.35 3.93
C ARG A 51 -5.47 4.58 3.06
N ILE A 52 -5.95 3.82 2.07
CA ILE A 52 -5.10 3.13 1.09
C ILE A 52 -4.24 4.11 0.29
N LYS A 53 -4.84 5.21 -0.18
CA LYS A 53 -4.12 6.26 -0.90
C LYS A 53 -2.98 6.84 -0.04
N SER A 54 -3.26 7.13 1.23
CA SER A 54 -2.23 7.62 2.18
C SER A 54 -1.07 6.63 2.32
N ILE A 55 -1.37 5.33 2.48
CA ILE A 55 -0.34 4.27 2.57
C ILE A 55 0.49 4.19 1.29
N CYS A 56 -0.16 4.18 0.12
CA CYS A 56 0.52 4.13 -1.16
C CYS A 56 1.43 5.35 -1.39
N SER A 57 0.97 6.55 -1.00
CA SER A 57 1.78 7.77 -1.05
C SER A 57 3.01 7.69 -0.14
N GLN A 58 2.87 7.16 1.08
CA GLN A 58 3.98 6.98 2.00
C GLN A 58 5.01 5.98 1.45
N ILE A 59 4.56 4.83 0.93
CA ILE A 59 5.45 3.83 0.33
C ILE A 59 6.16 4.41 -0.91
N GLY A 60 5.42 5.09 -1.80
CA GLY A 60 5.98 5.71 -2.99
C GLY A 60 7.01 6.80 -2.66
N GLY A 61 6.73 7.65 -1.66
CA GLY A 61 7.67 8.65 -1.17
C GLY A 61 8.93 8.03 -0.59
N PHE A 62 8.78 6.97 0.20
CA PHE A 62 9.91 6.25 0.79
C PHE A 62 10.77 5.57 -0.28
N LYS A 63 10.17 4.90 -1.27
CA LYS A 63 10.90 4.33 -2.42
C LYS A 63 11.70 5.37 -3.19
N LYS A 64 11.14 6.57 -3.42
CA LYS A 64 11.86 7.67 -4.08
C LYS A 64 13.13 8.05 -3.31
N LYS A 65 13.04 8.15 -1.97
CA LYS A 65 14.17 8.45 -1.10
C LYS A 65 15.23 7.34 -1.10
N LEU A 66 14.82 6.08 -1.11
CA LEU A 66 15.75 4.95 -1.19
C LEU A 66 16.53 4.94 -2.50
N ARG A 67 15.89 5.29 -3.62
CA ARG A 67 16.55 5.38 -4.93
C ARG A 67 17.56 6.53 -5.01
N SER A 68 17.36 7.62 -4.26
CA SER A 68 18.31 8.74 -4.23
C SER A 68 19.53 8.50 -3.32
N GLN A 69 19.59 7.35 -2.64
CA GLN A 69 20.72 6.96 -1.77
C GLN A 69 21.61 5.88 -2.41
N ILE A 70 21.30 5.47 -3.64
CA ILE A 70 22.09 4.58 -4.51
C ILE A 70 22.72 5.46 -5.59
#